data_AF-A0A6P1EFR0-F1
#
_entry.id   AF-A0A6P1EFR0-F1
#
_cell.length_a   1.000
_cell.length_b   1.000
_cell.length_c   1.000
_cell.angle_alpha   90.00
_cell.angle_beta   90.00
_cell.angle_gamma   90.00
#
_symmetry.space_group_name_H-M   'P 1'
#
loop_
_entity.id
_entity.type
_entity.pdbx_description
1 polymer ?
#
loop_
_entity_poly.entity_id
_entity_poly.type
_entity_poly.pdbx_seq_one_letter_code
_entity_poly.pdbx_strand_id
1 'polypeptide(L)'
;MQNKKHLTGPQIVGWIIWWFVTILILLVLVAIMVFNPHSWITNTVAVIFGTLYVIQQIIMIFCLKRLHRNDNYAWPIVAIVVGVLGSILYIIPGIWALMINNSAQNRHRNTIN
;
A
#
# COMPACT_ATOMS: atom_id res chain seq x y z
N MET A 1 -2.44 -23.52 20.27
CA MET A 1 -1.45 -22.43 20.45
C MET A 1 -1.32 -21.69 19.13
N GLN A 2 -1.93 -20.51 19.01
CA GLN A 2 -1.89 -19.72 17.78
C GLN A 2 -0.47 -19.22 17.54
N ASN A 3 0.19 -19.81 16.54
CA ASN A 3 1.51 -19.41 16.08
C ASN A 3 1.41 -17.93 15.66
N LYS A 4 1.98 -17.03 16.47
CA LYS A 4 1.98 -15.58 16.19
C LYS A 4 2.70 -15.41 14.87
N LYS A 5 1.96 -15.20 13.77
CA LYS A 5 2.55 -14.87 12.47
C LYS A 5 3.30 -13.56 12.66
N HIS A 6 4.61 -13.64 12.84
CA HIS A 6 5.47 -12.47 12.89
C HIS A 6 5.34 -11.76 11.55
N LEU A 7 4.85 -10.52 11.58
CA LEU A 7 4.81 -9.66 10.41
C LEU A 7 6.24 -9.47 9.93
N THR A 8 6.45 -9.73 8.65
CA THR A 8 7.75 -9.52 7.99
C THR A 8 8.09 -8.01 7.96
N GLY A 9 9.38 -7.66 7.97
CA GLY A 9 9.84 -6.26 7.90
C GLY A 9 9.13 -5.40 6.84
N PRO A 10 8.96 -5.86 5.59
CA PRO A 10 8.24 -5.10 4.56
C PRO A 10 6.75 -4.89 4.86
N GLN A 11 6.10 -5.84 5.55
CA GLN A 11 4.71 -5.65 5.97
C GLN A 11 4.60 -4.57 7.03
N ILE A 12 5.49 -4.54 8.02
CA ILE A 12 5.51 -3.52 9.06
C ILE A 12 5.71 -2.14 8.43
N VAL A 13 6.71 -2.01 7.56
CA VAL A 13 7.01 -0.76 6.85
C VAL A 13 5.84 -0.34 5.96
N GLY A 14 5.21 -1.29 5.27
CA GLY A 14 4.02 -1.03 4.47
C GLY A 14 2.83 -0.54 5.31
N TRP A 15 2.61 -1.10 6.51
CA TRP A 15 1.57 -0.63 7.44
C TRP A 15 1.87 0.77 7.98
N ILE A 16 3.13 1.09 8.28
CA ILE A 16 3.53 2.43 8.72
C ILE A 16 3.25 3.46 7.61
N ILE A 17 3.71 3.17 6.39
CA ILE A 17 3.48 4.04 5.23
C ILE A 17 1.98 4.19 4.96
N TRP A 18 1.22 3.11 5.10
CA TRP A 18 -0.23 3.12 4.94
C TRP A 18 -0.92 4.10 5.88
N TRP A 19 -0.58 4.04 7.18
CA TRP A 19 -1.11 4.98 8.17
C TRP A 19 -0.68 6.41 7.89
N PHE A 20 0.60 6.63 7.55
CA PHE A 20 1.13 7.95 7.25
C PHE A 20 0.39 8.61 6.08
N VAL A 21 0.23 7.90 4.96
CA VAL A 21 -0.49 8.40 3.77
C VAL A 21 -1.97 8.64 4.10
N THR A 22 -2.59 7.74 4.87
CA THR A 22 -3.99 7.88 5.32
C THR A 22 -4.21 9.16 6.12
N ILE A 23 -3.37 9.42 7.11
CA ILE A 23 -3.46 10.61 7.96
C ILE A 23 -3.23 11.87 7.14
N LEU A 24 -2.21 11.88 6.27
CA LEU A 24 -1.89 13.05 5.45
C LEU A 24 -3.05 13.43 4.51
N ILE A 25 -3.69 12.46 3.87
CA ILE A 25 -4.81 12.74 2.97
C ILE A 25 -6.08 13.13 3.74
N LEU A 26 -6.33 12.55 4.92
CA LEU A 26 -7.39 13.02 5.80
C LEU A 26 -7.20 14.49 6.17
N LEU A 27 -5.97 14.90 6.53
CA LEU A 27 -5.66 16.30 6.83
C LEU A 27 -5.91 17.21 5.63
N VAL A 28 -5.51 16.80 4.42
CA VAL A 28 -5.77 17.56 3.19
C VAL A 28 -7.27 17.69 2.92
N LEU A 29 -8.05 16.61 3.06
CA LEU A 29 -9.50 16.64 2.86
C LEU A 29 -10.19 17.57 3.86
N VAL A 30 -9.81 17.51 5.14
CA VAL A 30 -10.32 18.41 6.17
C VAL A 30 -9.92 19.86 5.86
N ALA A 31 -8.67 20.10 5.46
CA ALA A 31 -8.23 21.43 5.08
C ALA A 31 -9.01 21.99 3.88
N ILE A 32 -9.34 21.15 2.89
CA ILE A 32 -10.20 21.55 1.77
C ILE A 32 -11.60 21.93 2.29
N MET A 33 -12.19 21.16 3.18
CA MET A 33 -13.52 21.46 3.73
C MET A 33 -13.56 22.73 4.60
N VAL A 34 -12.49 23.01 5.36
CA VAL A 34 -12.43 24.13 6.30
C VAL A 34 -11.98 25.43 5.64
N PHE A 35 -10.99 25.37 4.75
CA PHE A 35 -10.33 26.57 4.21
C PHE A 35 -10.76 26.94 2.78
N ASN A 36 -11.42 26.06 2.01
CA ASN A 36 -11.89 26.44 0.67
C ASN A 36 -13.32 27.01 0.68
N PRO A 37 -13.59 28.04 -0.15
CA PRO A 37 -14.95 28.50 -0.38
C PRO A 37 -15.81 27.35 -0.92
N HIS A 38 -16.98 27.18 -0.32
CA HIS A 38 -17.94 26.15 -0.70
C HIS A 38 -18.50 26.45 -2.09
N SER A 39 -17.92 25.80 -3.11
CA SER A 39 -18.48 25.74 -4.45
C SER A 39 -18.95 24.30 -4.71
N TRP A 40 -20.01 24.16 -5.50
CA TRP A 40 -20.51 22.85 -5.90
C TRP A 40 -19.43 22.04 -6.64
N ILE A 41 -18.60 22.71 -7.45
CA ILE A 41 -17.49 22.10 -8.20
C ILE A 41 -16.44 21.53 -7.24
N THR A 42 -15.97 22.31 -6.26
CA THR A 42 -14.95 21.87 -5.31
C THR A 42 -15.43 20.68 -4.48
N ASN A 43 -16.70 20.65 -4.09
CA ASN A 43 -17.29 19.53 -3.36
C ASN A 43 -17.40 18.25 -4.23
N THR A 44 -17.91 18.38 -5.46
CA THR A 44 -18.01 17.23 -6.38
C THR A 44 -16.63 16.62 -6.69
N VAL A 45 -15.62 17.46 -6.96
CA VAL A 45 -14.25 17.00 -7.18
C VAL A 45 -13.70 16.30 -5.93
N ALA A 46 -13.88 16.88 -4.75
CA ALA A 46 -13.43 16.28 -3.49
C ALA A 46 -14.06 14.91 -3.22
N VAL A 47 -15.36 14.75 -3.50
CA VAL A 47 -16.07 13.46 -3.35
C VAL A 47 -15.54 12.41 -4.33
N ILE A 48 -15.30 12.77 -5.59
CA ILE A 48 -14.76 11.84 -6.60
C ILE A 48 -13.37 11.36 -6.20
N PHE A 49 -12.45 12.30 -5.91
CA PHE A 49 -11.08 11.96 -5.51
C PHE A 49 -11.04 11.22 -4.17
N GLY A 50 -11.88 11.61 -3.20
CA GLY A 50 -12.02 10.91 -1.93
C GLY A 50 -12.48 9.45 -2.12
N THR A 51 -13.44 9.22 -3.02
CA THR A 51 -13.92 7.86 -3.32
C THR A 51 -12.85 7.00 -3.98
N LEU A 52 -12.16 7.53 -4.99
CA LEU A 52 -11.03 6.83 -5.64
C LEU A 52 -9.94 6.47 -4.63
N TYR A 53 -9.67 7.38 -3.70
CA TYR A 53 -8.69 7.14 -2.65
C TYR A 53 -9.11 6.04 -1.68
N VAL A 54 -10.38 5.97 -1.27
CA VAL A 54 -10.89 4.87 -0.43
C VAL A 54 -10.70 3.53 -1.13
N ILE A 55 -10.99 3.45 -2.43
CA ILE A 55 -10.75 2.24 -3.24
C ILE A 55 -9.26 1.87 -3.21
N GLN A 56 -8.37 2.84 -3.42
CA GLN A 56 -6.92 2.63 -3.34
C GLN A 56 -6.50 2.10 -1.96
N GLN A 57 -7.09 2.61 -0.87
CA GLN A 57 -6.77 2.17 0.49
C GLN A 57 -7.19 0.73 0.75
N ILE A 58 -8.35 0.32 0.25
CA ILE A 58 -8.82 -1.07 0.33
C ILE A 58 -7.85 -1.99 -0.41
N ILE A 59 -7.46 -1.64 -1.64
CA ILE A 59 -6.49 -2.42 -2.44
C ILE A 59 -5.17 -2.54 -1.68
N MET A 60 -4.68 -1.47 -1.06
CA MET A 60 -3.43 -1.52 -0.31
C MET A 60 -3.50 -2.42 0.93
N ILE A 61 -4.61 -2.44 1.65
CA ILE A 61 -4.80 -3.39 2.77
C ILE A 61 -4.65 -4.83 2.28
N PHE A 62 -5.24 -5.16 1.12
CA PHE A 62 -5.10 -6.50 0.53
C PHE A 62 -3.66 -6.79 0.08
N CYS A 63 -2.99 -5.83 -0.55
CA CYS A 63 -1.57 -5.94 -0.92
C CYS A 63 -0.70 -6.24 0.29
N LEU A 64 -0.81 -5.46 1.38
CA LEU A 64 0.01 -5.65 2.58
C LEU A 64 -0.26 -6.99 3.27
N LYS A 65 -1.53 -7.40 3.35
CA LYS A 65 -1.91 -8.70 3.92
C LYS A 65 -1.39 -9.88 3.09
N ARG A 66 -1.29 -9.74 1.77
CA ARG A 66 -0.89 -10.82 0.85
C ARG A 66 0.53 -10.71 0.31
N LEU A 67 1.29 -9.71 0.76
CA LEU A 67 2.62 -9.37 0.25
C LEU A 67 3.62 -10.54 0.21
N HIS A 68 3.50 -11.49 1.15
CA HIS A 68 4.36 -12.68 1.23
C HIS A 68 3.58 -14.01 1.16
N ARG A 69 2.34 -14.00 0.65
CA ARG A 69 1.57 -15.25 0.52
C ARG A 69 1.96 -15.93 -0.80
N ASN A 70 2.52 -17.14 -0.71
CA ASN A 70 2.82 -18.08 -1.81
C ASN A 70 3.99 -17.74 -2.75
N ASP A 71 5.06 -17.06 -2.31
CA ASP A 71 6.21 -16.69 -3.18
C ASP A 71 5.79 -15.97 -4.49
N ASN A 72 4.58 -15.41 -4.51
CA ASN A 72 3.97 -14.91 -5.73
C ASN A 72 4.27 -13.41 -5.88
N TYR A 73 4.99 -13.05 -6.93
CA TYR A 73 5.40 -11.67 -7.24
C TYR A 73 4.23 -10.73 -7.57
N ALA A 74 3.03 -11.25 -7.77
CA ALA A 74 1.86 -10.46 -8.14
C ALA A 74 1.54 -9.32 -7.13
N TRP A 75 1.56 -9.59 -5.82
CA TRP A 75 1.19 -8.58 -4.81
C TRP A 75 2.23 -7.46 -4.66
N PRO A 76 3.54 -7.74 -4.62
CA PRO A 76 4.56 -6.70 -4.69
C PRO A 76 4.46 -5.83 -5.96
N ILE A 77 4.18 -6.43 -7.12
CA ILE A 77 4.00 -5.69 -8.38
C ILE A 77 2.77 -4.78 -8.30
N VAL A 78 1.63 -5.29 -7.81
CA VAL A 78 0.41 -4.47 -7.64
C VAL A 78 0.67 -3.31 -6.67
N ALA A 79 1.45 -3.51 -5.60
CA ALA A 79 1.84 -2.44 -4.69
C ALA A 79 2.68 -1.35 -5.39
N ILE A 80 3.60 -1.74 -6.28
CA ILE A 80 4.39 -0.78 -7.08
C ILE A 80 3.50 -0.02 -8.05
N VAL A 81 2.59 -0.71 -8.76
CA VAL A 81 1.66 -0.09 -9.72
C VAL A 81 0.75 0.92 -8.99
N VAL A 82 0.18 0.54 -7.84
CA VAL A 82 -0.60 1.46 -7.01
C VAL A 82 0.26 2.63 -6.51
N GLY A 83 1.52 2.37 -6.19
CA GLY A 83 2.47 3.41 -5.81
C GLY A 83 2.69 4.45 -6.91
N VAL A 84 2.90 4.01 -8.16
CA VAL A 84 3.06 4.88 -9.33
C VAL A 84 1.79 5.66 -9.65
N LEU A 85 0.61 5.04 -9.50
CA LEU A 85 -0.68 5.65 -9.87
C LEU A 85 -1.15 6.78 -8.95
N GLY A 86 -0.59 6.91 -7.74
CA GLY A 86 -1.04 8.01 -6.87
C GLY A 86 -0.39 8.12 -5.50
N SER A 87 0.54 7.23 -5.13
CA SER A 87 1.14 7.26 -3.78
C SER A 87 2.52 6.63 -3.79
N ILE A 88 3.49 7.40 -4.28
CA ILE A 88 4.88 6.96 -4.54
C ILE A 88 5.53 6.27 -3.33
N LEU A 89 5.09 6.60 -2.11
CA LEU A 89 5.57 5.99 -0.88
C LEU A 89 5.29 4.48 -0.81
N TYR A 90 4.24 3.96 -1.46
CA TYR A 90 3.96 2.51 -1.50
C TYR A 90 4.90 1.71 -2.42
N ILE A 91 5.73 2.38 -3.21
CA ILE A 91 6.79 1.72 -3.99
C ILE A 91 7.82 1.07 -3.05
N ILE A 92 8.11 1.71 -1.91
CA ILE A 92 9.10 1.25 -0.92
C ILE A 92 8.77 -0.17 -0.40
N PRO A 93 7.58 -0.45 0.16
CA PRO A 93 7.24 -1.80 0.62
C PRO A 93 7.10 -2.80 -0.54
N GLY A 94 6.70 -2.34 -1.75
CA GLY A 94 6.62 -3.18 -2.94
C GLY A 94 7.98 -3.69 -3.42
N ILE A 95 8.97 -2.80 -3.58
CA ILE A 95 10.34 -3.17 -3.98
C ILE A 95 10.98 -4.06 -2.92
N TRP A 96 10.82 -3.74 -1.64
CA TRP A 96 11.40 -4.53 -0.56
C TRP A 96 10.82 -5.96 -0.54
N ALA A 97 9.51 -6.11 -0.72
CA ALA A 97 8.89 -7.42 -0.81
C ALA A 97 9.36 -8.24 -2.03
N LEU A 98 9.55 -7.60 -3.19
CA LEU A 98 10.15 -8.26 -4.37
C LEU A 98 11.55 -8.82 -4.05
N MET A 99 12.38 -8.03 -3.35
CA MET A 99 13.75 -8.40 -3.03
C MET A 99 13.82 -9.62 -2.10
N ILE A 100 12.91 -9.70 -1.12
CA ILE A 100 12.81 -10.85 -0.22
C ILE A 100 12.31 -12.09 -0.95
N ASN A 101 11.26 -11.97 -1.78
CA ASN A 101 10.72 -13.11 -2.54
C ASN A 101 11.73 -13.66 -3.55
N ASN A 102 12.48 -12.80 -4.23
CA ASN A 102 13.56 -13.22 -5.13
C ASN A 102 14.68 -13.95 -4.38
N SER A 103 15.06 -13.45 -3.21
CA SER A 103 16.08 -14.09 -2.37
C SER A 103 15.63 -15.47 -1.85
N ALA A 104 14.35 -15.64 -1.54
CA ALA A 104 13.78 -16.92 -1.10
C ALA A 104 13.73 -17.94 -2.24
N GLN A 105 13.27 -17.55 -3.43
CA GLN A 105 13.21 -18.43 -4.59
C GLN A 105 14.61 -18.91 -5.03
N ASN A 106 15.61 -18.04 -5.00
CA ASN A 106 16.98 -18.40 -5.36
C ASN A 106 17.62 -19.39 -4.37
N ARG A 107 17.34 -19.27 -3.06
CA ARG A 107 17.77 -20.29 -2.09
C ARG A 107 17.11 -21.63 -2.34
N HIS A 108 15.82 -21.63 -2.64
CA HIS A 108 15.08 -22.86 -2.88
C HIS A 108 15.56 -23.60 -4.14
N ARG A 109 16.02 -22.86 -5.16
CA ARG A 109 16.62 -23.42 -6.37
C ARG A 109 18.01 -24.02 -6.12
N ASN A 110 18.81 -23.40 -5.24
CA ASN A 110 20.17 -23.87 -4.93
C ASN A 110 20.21 -25.11 -4.02
N THR A 111 19.15 -25.43 -3.28
CA THR A 111 19.09 -26.66 -2.46
C THR A 111 18.67 -27.90 -3.24
N ILE A 112 18.24 -27.76 -4.50
CA ILE A 112 17.78 -28.87 -5.36
C ILE A 112 18.87 -29.28 -6.36
N ASN A 113 19.94 -28.47 -6.50
CA ASN A 113 21.13 -28.77 -7.30
C ASN A 113 22.26 -29.29 -6.40
#